data_AF-A0A238XRF6-F1
#
_entry.id   AF-A0A238XRF6-F1
#
_cell.length_a   1.000
_cell.length_b   1.000
_cell.length_c   1.000
_cell.angle_alpha   90.00
_cell.angle_beta   90.00
_cell.angle_gamma   90.00
#
_symmetry.space_group_name_H-M   'P 1'
#
loop_
_entity.id
_entity.type
_entity.pdbx_description
1 polymer ?
#
loop_
_entity_poly.entity_id
_entity_poly.type
_entity_poly.pdbx_seq_one_letter_code
_entity_poly.pdbx_strand_id
1 'polypeptide(L)'
;MPIPPDLSPACRAEPTDLETVPEIDSADFDAVYFTGGYAGMYDFPDSEGLQRITREIYERGGIVASVCHGYCGLLNTTLSDGSYLVAGRKVTGFAWHEEVFARVDKLVPYNSEEEMKKRGARYEKATLPFVSYVVVDGNLVTGQNAGSAEETAKKVAALV
;
A
#
# COMPACT_ATOMS: atom_id res chain seq x y z
N MET A 1 2.54 -22.68 0.47
CA MET A 1 3.65 -23.08 1.36
C MET A 1 3.02 -23.40 2.73
N PRO A 2 3.28 -24.56 3.36
CA PRO A 2 2.65 -24.88 4.63
C PRO A 2 3.16 -23.95 5.74
N ILE A 3 2.26 -23.59 6.65
CA ILE A 3 2.53 -22.71 7.79
C ILE A 3 3.57 -23.41 8.71
N PRO A 4 4.67 -22.74 9.08
CA PRO A 4 5.67 -23.35 9.95
C PRO A 4 5.10 -23.66 11.34
N PRO A 5 5.45 -24.82 11.93
CA PRO A 5 4.77 -25.38 13.11
C PRO A 5 5.07 -24.66 14.43
N ASP A 6 5.99 -23.70 14.45
CA ASP A 6 6.52 -23.02 15.64
C ASP A 6 6.02 -21.58 15.83
N LEU A 7 5.10 -21.11 14.99
CA LEU A 7 4.47 -19.81 15.16
C LEU A 7 3.71 -19.71 16.50
N SER A 8 3.89 -18.58 17.19
CA SER A 8 3.23 -18.30 18.48
C SER A 8 1.69 -18.37 18.33
N PRO A 9 0.93 -18.65 19.41
CA PRO A 9 -0.53 -18.72 19.35
C PRO A 9 -1.18 -17.46 18.76
N ALA A 10 -0.59 -16.29 18.96
CA ALA A 10 -1.04 -15.02 18.37
C ALA A 10 -0.95 -14.99 16.83
N CYS A 11 -0.02 -15.75 16.25
CA CYS A 11 0.16 -15.85 14.80
C CYS A 11 -0.70 -16.99 14.18
N ARG A 12 -1.48 -17.71 15.00
CA ARG A 12 -2.43 -18.75 14.58
C ARG A 12 -3.89 -18.34 14.74
N ALA A 13 -4.15 -17.17 15.31
CA ALA A 13 -5.49 -16.63 15.38
C ALA A 13 -5.88 -16.17 13.97
N GLU A 14 -6.72 -16.95 13.30
CA GLU A 14 -7.42 -16.50 12.10
C GLU A 14 -8.32 -15.32 12.53
N PRO A 15 -8.24 -14.16 11.88
CA PRO A 15 -9.15 -13.07 12.16
C PRO A 15 -10.59 -13.54 11.89
N THR A 16 -11.43 -13.54 12.92
CA THR A 16 -12.78 -14.11 12.88
C THR A 16 -13.86 -13.15 12.41
N ASP A 17 -13.49 -11.91 12.09
CA ASP A 17 -14.40 -10.81 11.75
C ASP A 17 -13.85 -10.02 10.55
N LEU A 18 -13.70 -10.73 9.42
CA LEU A 18 -13.29 -10.14 8.15
C LEU A 18 -14.47 -10.13 7.18
N GLU A 19 -14.79 -8.94 6.67
CA GLU A 19 -15.68 -8.79 5.54
C GLU A 19 -14.94 -9.08 4.23
N THR A 20 -15.65 -9.59 3.23
CA THR A 20 -15.07 -9.74 1.90
C THR A 20 -15.13 -8.43 1.13
N VAL A 21 -14.10 -8.14 0.34
CA VAL A 21 -14.00 -6.89 -0.43
C VAL A 21 -15.26 -6.55 -1.26
N PRO A 22 -15.96 -7.51 -1.90
CA PRO A 22 -17.18 -7.22 -2.64
C PRO A 22 -18.35 -6.72 -1.78
N GLU A 23 -18.37 -7.05 -0.48
CA GLU A 23 -19.47 -6.71 0.45
C GLU A 23 -19.28 -5.33 1.09
N ILE A 24 -18.08 -4.76 1.00
CA ILE A 24 -17.76 -3.46 1.60
C ILE A 24 -18.41 -2.33 0.79
N ASP A 25 -19.31 -1.59 1.43
CA ASP A 25 -19.74 -0.27 0.97
C ASP A 25 -18.63 0.74 1.31
N SER A 26 -18.05 1.34 0.28
CA SER A 26 -16.96 2.29 0.52
C SER A 26 -17.47 3.51 1.26
N ALA A 27 -18.75 3.89 1.13
CA ALA A 27 -19.33 5.09 1.72
C ALA A 27 -19.25 5.14 3.26
N ASP A 28 -19.08 3.99 3.92
CA ASP A 28 -18.98 3.87 5.37
C ASP A 28 -17.61 4.27 5.95
N PHE A 29 -16.61 4.54 5.10
CA PHE A 29 -15.22 4.77 5.52
C PHE A 29 -14.70 6.14 5.09
N ASP A 30 -14.00 6.87 5.96
CA ASP A 30 -13.33 8.12 5.56
C ASP A 30 -11.97 7.88 4.88
N ALA A 31 -11.41 6.67 5.05
CA ALA A 31 -10.08 6.32 4.57
C ALA A 31 -9.94 4.83 4.22
N VAL A 32 -9.02 4.53 3.31
CA VAL A 32 -8.49 3.17 3.07
C VAL A 32 -7.00 3.13 3.41
N TYR A 33 -6.56 2.10 4.12
CA TYR A 33 -5.17 1.91 4.51
C TYR A 33 -4.64 0.55 4.07
N PHE A 34 -3.73 0.55 3.10
CA PHE A 34 -3.06 -0.67 2.65
C PHE A 34 -1.84 -0.98 3.53
N THR A 35 -1.95 -2.06 4.30
CA THR A 35 -0.84 -2.57 5.10
C THR A 35 0.23 -3.23 4.22
N GLY A 36 1.45 -3.29 4.75
CA GLY A 36 2.59 -3.90 4.05
C GLY A 36 2.62 -5.43 4.06
N GLY A 37 3.74 -5.97 3.58
CA GLY A 37 4.00 -7.41 3.50
C GLY A 37 4.01 -7.91 2.06
N TYR A 38 4.87 -8.90 1.78
CA TYR A 38 5.09 -9.39 0.41
C TYR A 38 3.86 -9.98 -0.27
N ALA A 39 2.90 -10.49 0.50
CA ALA A 39 1.66 -11.06 -0.05
C ALA A 39 0.92 -10.06 -0.96
N GLY A 40 0.86 -8.78 -0.53
CA GLY A 40 0.21 -7.71 -1.28
C GLY A 40 0.79 -7.46 -2.67
N MET A 41 2.00 -7.96 -2.97
CA MET A 41 2.55 -7.88 -4.32
C MET A 41 1.83 -8.81 -5.31
N TYR A 42 1.20 -9.88 -4.83
CA TYR A 42 0.62 -10.93 -5.68
C TYR A 42 -0.88 -10.73 -5.96
N ASP A 43 -1.62 -10.15 -5.02
CA ASP A 43 -3.09 -10.08 -5.08
C ASP A 43 -3.63 -8.65 -5.16
N PHE A 44 -2.98 -7.67 -4.54
CA PHE A 44 -3.49 -6.29 -4.54
C PHE A 44 -3.59 -5.66 -5.93
N PRO A 45 -2.60 -5.77 -6.83
CA PRO A 45 -2.65 -5.06 -8.11
C PRO A 45 -3.85 -5.46 -8.96
N ASP A 46 -4.31 -6.70 -8.87
CA ASP A 46 -5.37 -7.23 -9.75
C ASP A 46 -6.74 -7.33 -9.05
N SER A 47 -6.84 -6.88 -7.80
CA SER A 47 -8.10 -6.86 -7.06
C SER A 47 -8.98 -5.68 -7.49
N GLU A 48 -9.91 -5.94 -8.41
CA GLU A 48 -10.88 -4.93 -8.90
C GLU A 48 -11.71 -4.32 -7.76
N GLY A 49 -12.04 -5.10 -6.73
CA GLY A 49 -12.77 -4.60 -5.56
C GLY A 49 -11.97 -3.59 -4.75
N LEU A 50 -10.68 -3.85 -4.52
CA LEU A 50 -9.80 -2.90 -3.81
C LEU A 50 -9.59 -1.63 -4.64
N GLN A 51 -9.43 -1.76 -5.96
CA GLN A 51 -9.33 -0.63 -6.87
C GLN A 51 -10.61 0.22 -6.85
N ARG A 52 -11.79 -0.41 -6.86
CA ARG A 52 -13.11 0.26 -6.77
C ARG A 52 -13.22 1.06 -5.47
N ILE A 53 -13.05 0.40 -4.32
CA ILE A 53 -13.16 1.03 -3.00
C ILE A 53 -12.19 2.21 -2.88
N THR A 54 -10.94 2.01 -3.33
CA THR A 54 -9.91 3.05 -3.29
C THR A 54 -10.28 4.26 -4.15
N ARG A 55 -10.73 4.03 -5.40
CA ARG A 55 -11.19 5.10 -6.29
C ARG A 55 -12.36 5.86 -5.67
N GLU A 56 -13.38 5.17 -5.19
CA GLU A 56 -14.57 5.80 -4.60
C GLU A 56 -14.25 6.62 -3.34
N ILE A 57 -13.38 6.13 -2.46
CA ILE A 57 -12.88 6.88 -1.29
C ILE A 57 -12.11 8.12 -1.74
N TYR A 58 -11.19 7.96 -2.68
CA TYR A 58 -10.32 9.03 -3.13
C TYR A 58 -11.09 10.16 -3.84
N GLU A 59 -12.00 9.82 -4.74
CA GLU A 59 -12.75 10.80 -5.55
C GLU A 59 -13.76 11.61 -4.75
N ARG A 60 -14.25 11.10 -3.61
CA ARG A 60 -15.05 11.88 -2.67
C ARG A 60 -14.22 12.71 -1.68
N GLY A 61 -12.89 12.69 -1.80
CA GLY A 61 -11.98 13.45 -0.94
C GLY A 61 -11.52 12.72 0.32
N GLY A 62 -11.83 11.43 0.47
CA GLY A 62 -11.32 10.58 1.55
C GLY A 62 -9.84 10.27 1.40
N ILE A 63 -9.25 9.67 2.44
CA ILE A 63 -7.79 9.44 2.51
C ILE A 63 -7.44 8.08 1.93
N VAL A 64 -6.45 8.04 1.04
CA VAL A 64 -5.81 6.80 0.59
C VAL A 64 -4.44 6.71 1.23
N ALA A 65 -4.21 5.64 1.99
CA ALA A 65 -2.98 5.44 2.71
C ALA A 65 -2.34 4.08 2.38
N SER A 66 -1.01 4.02 2.41
CA SER A 66 -0.29 2.74 2.32
C SER A 66 1.06 2.77 3.04
N VAL A 67 1.58 1.60 3.39
CA VAL A 67 2.92 1.46 3.95
C VAL A 67 3.66 0.25 3.38
N CYS A 68 4.97 0.36 3.20
CA CYS A 68 5.83 -0.73 2.73
C CYS A 68 5.36 -1.24 1.36
N HIS A 69 5.10 -2.54 1.20
CA HIS A 69 4.50 -3.13 -0.02
C HIS A 69 3.01 -2.83 -0.21
N GLY A 70 2.33 -2.23 0.77
CA GLY A 70 0.91 -1.90 0.64
C GLY A 70 0.62 -0.98 -0.56
N TYR A 71 1.60 -0.16 -0.95
CA TYR A 71 1.49 0.69 -2.13
C TYR A 71 1.32 -0.10 -3.45
N CYS A 72 1.56 -1.41 -3.47
CA CYS A 72 1.23 -2.26 -4.61
C CYS A 72 -0.26 -2.27 -4.93
N GLY A 73 -1.15 -2.05 -3.94
CA GLY A 73 -2.59 -1.90 -4.19
C GLY A 73 -2.97 -0.62 -4.94
N LEU A 74 -2.04 0.34 -5.04
CA LEU A 74 -2.25 1.57 -5.79
C LEU A 74 -1.83 1.45 -7.25
N LEU A 75 -1.09 0.39 -7.63
CA LEU A 75 -0.50 0.26 -8.98
C LEU A 75 -1.56 0.35 -10.08
N ASN A 76 -2.63 -0.44 -10.00
CA ASN A 76 -3.63 -0.48 -11.07
C ASN A 76 -4.90 0.30 -10.74
N THR A 77 -4.91 1.05 -9.64
CA THR A 77 -6.08 1.87 -9.28
C THR A 77 -6.19 3.05 -10.24
N THR A 78 -7.20 3.01 -11.10
CA THR A 78 -7.57 4.11 -12.00
C THR A 78 -8.71 4.94 -11.42
N LEU A 79 -8.71 6.23 -11.76
CA LEU A 79 -9.80 7.17 -11.49
C LEU A 79 -10.88 7.07 -12.58
N SER A 80 -12.02 7.73 -12.34
CA SER A 80 -13.17 7.73 -13.25
C SER A 80 -12.87 8.37 -14.61
N ASP A 81 -11.82 9.20 -14.70
CA ASP A 81 -11.31 9.75 -15.97
C ASP A 81 -10.37 8.81 -16.74
N GLY A 82 -10.09 7.62 -16.19
CA GLY A 82 -9.20 6.61 -16.77
C GLY A 82 -7.72 6.81 -16.48
N SER A 83 -7.32 7.88 -15.80
CA SER A 83 -5.94 8.07 -15.34
C SER A 83 -5.62 7.18 -14.13
N TYR A 84 -4.35 6.83 -13.93
CA TYR A 84 -3.93 6.18 -12.68
C TYR A 84 -4.00 7.18 -11.53
N LEU A 85 -4.51 6.76 -10.37
CA LEU A 85 -4.57 7.60 -9.15
C LEU A 85 -3.20 8.19 -8.80
N VAL A 86 -2.14 7.41 -9.02
CA VAL A 86 -0.75 7.79 -8.71
C VAL A 86 -0.09 8.66 -9.78
N ALA A 87 -0.71 8.87 -10.94
CA ALA A 87 -0.10 9.60 -12.05
C ALA A 87 0.20 11.06 -11.65
N GLY A 88 1.47 11.46 -11.75
CA GLY A 88 1.93 12.80 -11.38
C GLY A 88 2.02 13.07 -9.87
N ARG A 89 1.56 12.14 -9.02
CA ARG A 89 1.55 12.26 -7.56
C ARG A 89 2.85 11.80 -6.94
N LYS A 90 3.20 12.39 -5.80
CA LYS A 90 4.33 11.93 -4.98
C LYS A 90 3.91 10.73 -4.17
N VAL A 91 4.72 9.68 -4.20
CA VAL A 91 4.49 8.44 -3.46
C VAL A 91 5.80 7.89 -2.93
N THR A 92 5.75 7.13 -1.86
CA THR A 92 6.80 6.22 -1.43
C THR A 92 6.21 4.84 -1.14
N GLY A 93 7.06 3.89 -0.79
CA GLY A 93 6.77 2.48 -0.60
C GLY A 93 8.08 1.72 -0.55
N PHE A 94 8.06 0.42 -0.26
CA PHE A 94 9.32 -0.32 -0.01
C PHE A 94 10.29 -0.16 -1.17
N ALA A 95 11.49 0.35 -0.90
CA ALA A 95 12.40 0.75 -1.96
C ALA A 95 13.05 -0.47 -2.60
N TRP A 96 13.27 -0.44 -3.92
CA TRP A 96 13.85 -1.59 -4.60
C TRP A 96 15.25 -1.95 -4.09
N HIS A 97 16.03 -0.97 -3.63
CA HIS A 97 17.31 -1.29 -3.00
C HIS A 97 17.14 -2.04 -1.67
N GLU A 98 16.05 -1.82 -0.93
CA GLU A 98 15.75 -2.54 0.31
C GLU A 98 15.46 -4.02 -0.02
N GLU A 99 14.80 -4.30 -1.14
CA GLU A 99 14.60 -5.66 -1.65
C GLU A 99 15.92 -6.37 -1.96
N VAL A 100 16.82 -5.67 -2.64
CA VAL A 100 18.16 -6.17 -2.97
C VAL A 100 18.98 -6.43 -1.71
N PHE A 101 18.91 -5.52 -0.71
CA PHE A 101 19.58 -5.72 0.58
C PHE A 101 19.00 -6.91 1.36
N ALA A 102 17.68 -7.10 1.29
CA ALA A 102 16.99 -8.24 1.88
C ALA A 102 17.19 -9.55 1.08
N ARG A 103 17.78 -9.49 -0.12
CA ARG A 103 18.07 -10.62 -1.04
C ARG A 103 16.82 -11.37 -1.49
N VAL A 104 15.70 -10.67 -1.60
CA VAL A 104 14.42 -11.22 -2.05
C VAL A 104 13.98 -10.65 -3.40
N ASP A 105 14.77 -9.76 -4.00
CA ASP A 105 14.56 -9.11 -5.30
C ASP A 105 14.31 -10.11 -6.45
N LYS A 106 14.80 -11.35 -6.30
CA LYS A 106 14.60 -12.46 -7.26
C LYS A 106 13.45 -13.40 -6.91
N LEU A 107 12.82 -13.21 -5.75
CA LEU A 107 11.72 -14.02 -5.23
C LEU A 107 10.37 -13.32 -5.39
N VAL A 108 10.39 -11.99 -5.38
CA VAL A 108 9.20 -11.14 -5.60
C VAL A 108 8.83 -11.10 -7.10
N PRO A 109 7.54 -10.88 -7.44
CA PRO A 109 7.05 -11.06 -8.81
C PRO A 109 7.45 -9.94 -9.77
N TYR A 110 7.79 -8.75 -9.26
CA TYR A 110 8.17 -7.59 -10.08
C TYR A 110 8.88 -6.52 -9.23
N ASN A 111 9.48 -5.54 -9.91
CA ASN A 111 10.02 -4.33 -9.28
C ASN A 111 8.94 -3.28 -9.07
N SER A 112 8.37 -3.23 -7.86
CA SER A 112 7.27 -2.33 -7.52
C SER A 112 7.64 -0.84 -7.64
N GLU A 113 8.90 -0.46 -7.36
CA GLU A 113 9.38 0.92 -7.54
C GLU A 113 9.35 1.33 -9.02
N GLU A 114 9.81 0.44 -9.90
CA GLU A 114 9.79 0.66 -11.35
C GLU A 114 8.36 0.70 -11.90
N GLU A 115 7.50 -0.24 -11.49
CA GLU A 115 6.11 -0.30 -11.90
C GLU A 115 5.33 0.96 -11.51
N MET A 116 5.60 1.51 -10.33
CA MET A 116 4.98 2.75 -9.85
C MET A 116 5.42 3.95 -10.70
N LYS A 117 6.70 4.04 -11.07
CA LYS A 117 7.21 5.06 -11.99
C LYS A 117 6.63 4.94 -13.39
N LYS A 118 6.43 3.72 -13.92
CA LYS A 118 5.79 3.47 -15.23
C LYS A 118 4.36 4.00 -15.28
N ARG A 119 3.64 4.01 -14.15
CA ARG A 119 2.30 4.60 -14.01
C ARG A 119 2.30 6.11 -13.79
N GLY A 120 3.47 6.74 -13.91
CA GLY A 120 3.64 8.19 -13.84
C GLY A 120 3.81 8.75 -12.43
N ALA A 121 3.97 7.89 -11.42
CA ALA A 121 4.19 8.35 -10.05
C ALA A 121 5.58 8.97 -9.87
N ARG A 122 5.65 10.04 -9.07
CA ARG A 122 6.88 10.67 -8.62
C ARG A 122 7.37 9.97 -7.35
N TYR A 123 7.95 8.79 -7.54
CA TYR A 123 8.43 7.97 -6.42
C TYR A 123 9.60 8.64 -5.69
N GLU A 124 9.44 8.84 -4.39
CA GLU A 124 10.44 9.37 -3.46
C GLU A 124 10.84 8.28 -2.44
N LYS A 125 12.07 8.36 -1.92
CA LYS A 125 12.57 7.46 -0.88
C LYS A 125 13.61 8.17 -0.02
N ALA A 126 13.78 7.69 1.20
CA ALA A 126 14.86 8.11 2.07
C ALA A 126 16.23 7.82 1.45
N THR A 127 17.20 8.66 1.80
CA THR A 127 18.60 8.50 1.40
C THR A 127 19.25 7.27 2.03
N LEU A 128 18.87 6.97 3.28
CA LEU A 128 19.35 5.78 4.00
C LEU A 128 18.28 4.68 3.94
N PRO A 129 18.63 3.44 3.60
CA PRO A 129 17.70 2.32 3.66
C PRO A 129 17.16 2.08 5.08
N PHE A 130 15.93 1.56 5.19
CA PHE A 130 15.29 1.14 6.43
C PHE A 130 15.02 2.23 7.47
N VAL A 131 15.14 3.51 7.10
CA VAL A 131 14.71 4.63 7.96
C VAL A 131 13.25 5.00 7.67
N SER A 132 12.56 5.57 8.67
CA SER A 132 11.21 6.09 8.46
C SER A 132 11.21 7.16 7.37
N TYR A 133 10.28 7.04 6.43
CA TYR A 133 10.05 8.03 5.40
C TYR A 133 8.59 8.00 4.97
N VAL A 134 7.93 9.16 5.06
CA VAL A 134 6.52 9.31 4.73
C VAL A 134 6.34 10.45 3.76
N VAL A 135 5.55 10.21 2.72
CA VAL A 135 5.14 11.20 1.73
C VAL A 135 3.66 11.48 1.92
N VAL A 136 3.31 12.77 2.02
CA VAL A 136 1.94 13.25 2.03
C VAL A 136 1.76 14.14 0.79
N ASP A 137 0.84 13.75 -0.08
CA ASP A 137 0.44 14.50 -1.26
C ASP A 137 -1.08 14.63 -1.27
N GLY A 138 -1.60 15.73 -0.71
CA GLY A 138 -3.03 15.92 -0.48
C GLY A 138 -3.61 14.83 0.42
N ASN A 139 -4.63 14.12 -0.09
CA ASN A 139 -5.27 12.98 0.57
C ASN A 139 -4.60 11.62 0.27
N LEU A 140 -3.41 11.60 -0.36
CA LEU A 140 -2.61 10.39 -0.56
C LEU A 140 -1.42 10.38 0.42
N VAL A 141 -1.39 9.39 1.31
CA VAL A 141 -0.35 9.26 2.35
C VAL A 141 0.37 7.92 2.18
N THR A 142 1.69 7.94 1.99
CA THR A 142 2.45 6.70 1.76
C THR A 142 3.69 6.64 2.65
N GLY A 143 3.96 5.47 3.22
CA GLY A 143 5.12 5.20 4.07
C GLY A 143 6.05 4.17 3.45
N GLN A 144 7.36 4.39 3.54
CA GLN A 144 8.34 3.60 2.79
C GLN A 144 8.46 2.16 3.30
N ASN A 145 8.54 1.93 4.60
CA ASN A 145 8.85 0.62 5.17
C ASN A 145 8.15 0.40 6.51
N ALA A 146 8.35 -0.75 7.15
CA ALA A 146 7.72 -1.06 8.44
C ALA A 146 8.03 0.00 9.53
N GLY A 147 9.24 0.58 9.52
CA GLY A 147 9.61 1.68 10.43
C GLY A 147 8.83 2.98 10.19
N SER A 148 8.18 3.12 9.03
CA SER A 148 7.37 4.28 8.66
C SER A 148 5.90 4.15 9.10
N ALA A 149 5.46 2.99 9.60
CA ALA A 149 4.05 2.71 9.87
C ALA A 149 3.42 3.67 10.89
N GLU A 150 4.09 3.91 12.02
CA GLU A 150 3.61 4.82 13.07
C GLU A 150 3.46 6.26 12.55
N GLU A 151 4.47 6.76 11.85
CA GLU A 151 4.44 8.11 11.28
C GLU A 151 3.34 8.23 10.22
N THR A 152 3.19 7.22 9.36
CA THR A 152 2.14 7.17 8.33
C THR A 152 0.75 7.26 8.99
N ALA A 153 0.49 6.46 10.02
CA ALA A 153 -0.77 6.49 10.75
C ALA A 153 -1.04 7.85 11.42
N LYS A 154 -0.01 8.46 12.02
CA LYS A 154 -0.11 9.82 12.58
C LYS A 154 -0.45 10.87 11.53
N LYS A 155 0.12 10.77 10.32
CA LYS A 155 -0.22 11.68 9.21
C LYS A 155 -1.66 11.49 8.74
N VAL A 156 -2.12 10.25 8.60
CA VAL A 156 -3.53 9.95 8.28
C VAL A 156 -4.46 10.55 9.33
N ALA A 157 -4.21 10.30 10.62
CA ALA A 157 -5.03 10.81 11.71
C ALA A 157 -5.07 12.34 11.82
N ALA A 158 -4.09 13.04 11.25
CA ALA A 158 -4.05 14.51 11.22
C ALA A 158 -4.84 15.12 10.04
N LEU A 159 -5.33 14.30 9.12
CA LEU A 159 -6.09 14.72 7.94
C LEU A 159 -7.60 14.48 8.07
N VAL A 160 -8.04 13.77 9.12
CA VAL A 160 -9.45 13.52 9.49
C VAL A 160 -9.95 14.57 10.46
#